data_AF-A0A8C7E2Q4-F1
#
_entry.id   AF-A0A8C7E2Q4-F1
#
_cell.length_a   1.000
_cell.length_b   1.000
_cell.length_c   1.000
_cell.angle_alpha   90.00
_cell.angle_beta   90.00
_cell.angle_gamma   90.00
#
_symmetry.space_group_name_H-M   'P 1'
#
loop_
_entity.id
_entity.type
_entity.pdbx_description
1 polymer ?
#
loop_
_entity_poly.entity_id
_entity_poly.type
_entity_poly.pdbx_seq_one_letter_code
_entity_poly.pdbx_strand_id
1 'polypeptide(L)'
;MCPCFPFMLFFPLFPHFEVMFTACELGVFDLLQESEEKLSSKAIAEHLGSSLHGMEILLDACVGLKLLEVEVSKEGAFYCNTEISEQFLTKSSPKSQYHTCMYYSKTIYLCWQYLTEAVREGKNQYERAFGISPKAVFEALYRSEEEMLKFMYGLNAIWSLCGRDVIAAFDLSPFTMICDLGGGAGALAQECVSLYPDCTVTIFDLPKVIQTAKKHFVPLEKHRINFYEGWCSYFGERRKAFLMKYFLSSLFKVP
;
A
#
# COMPACT_ATOMS: atom_id res chain seq x y z
N MET A 1 -23.98 27.57 12.84
CA MET A 1 -23.30 27.04 11.63
C MET A 1 -24.37 26.49 10.70
N CYS A 2 -24.24 26.68 9.38
CA CYS A 2 -25.18 26.08 8.42
C CYS A 2 -25.05 24.54 8.46
N PRO A 3 -26.14 23.78 8.61
CA PRO A 3 -26.09 22.30 8.55
C PRO A 3 -25.63 21.76 7.20
N CYS A 4 -25.61 22.60 6.16
CA CYS A 4 -25.07 22.29 4.85
C CYS A 4 -23.55 22.13 4.82
N PHE A 5 -22.82 22.76 5.75
CA PHE A 5 -21.36 22.86 5.67
C PHE A 5 -20.64 21.50 5.79
N PRO A 6 -21.00 20.62 6.76
CA PRO A 6 -20.43 19.28 6.83
C PRO A 6 -20.80 18.42 5.61
N PHE A 7 -22.00 18.59 5.05
CA PHE A 7 -22.44 17.82 3.88
C PHE A 7 -21.62 18.16 2.62
N MET A 8 -21.27 19.44 2.45
CA MET A 8 -20.45 19.87 1.32
C MET A 8 -19.04 19.28 1.32
N LEU A 9 -18.52 18.87 2.50
CA LEU A 9 -17.20 18.24 2.61
C LEU A 9 -17.14 16.81 2.04
N PHE A 10 -18.28 16.16 1.76
CA PHE A 10 -18.28 14.83 1.14
C PHE A 10 -17.98 14.85 -0.36
N PHE A 11 -18.42 15.89 -1.07
CA PHE A 11 -18.23 16.00 -2.52
C PHE A 11 -16.77 15.93 -2.98
N PRO A 12 -15.81 16.62 -2.33
CA PRO A 12 -14.44 16.63 -2.80
C PRO A 12 -13.62 15.42 -2.31
N LEU A 13 -14.15 14.54 -1.46
CA LEU A 13 -13.39 13.37 -0.94
C LEU A 13 -12.83 12.49 -2.06
N PHE A 14 -13.63 12.20 -3.08
CA PHE A 14 -13.18 11.41 -4.22
C PHE A 14 -12.09 12.15 -5.03
N PRO A 15 -12.30 13.40 -5.49
CA PRO A 15 -11.25 14.19 -6.12
C PRO A 15 -9.95 14.30 -5.31
N HIS A 16 -10.03 14.39 -3.98
CA HIS A 16 -8.85 14.48 -3.12
C HIS A 16 -7.94 13.25 -3.24
N PHE A 17 -8.52 12.04 -3.27
CA PHE A 17 -7.74 10.82 -3.46
C PHE A 17 -7.10 10.78 -4.85
N GLU A 18 -7.84 11.15 -5.90
CA GLU A 18 -7.30 11.16 -7.27
C GLU A 18 -6.18 12.18 -7.47
N VAL A 19 -6.26 13.35 -6.84
CA VAL A 19 -5.16 14.34 -6.84
C VAL A 19 -3.89 13.73 -6.24
N MET A 20 -3.99 13.12 -5.05
CA MET A 20 -2.86 12.47 -4.39
C MET A 20 -2.29 11.32 -5.24
N PHE A 21 -3.16 10.45 -5.77
CA PHE A 21 -2.73 9.32 -6.60
C PHE A 21 -2.08 9.76 -7.90
N THR A 22 -2.63 10.79 -8.56
CA THR A 22 -2.07 11.35 -9.79
C THR A 22 -0.71 11.98 -9.54
N ALA A 23 -0.54 12.74 -8.45
CA ALA A 23 0.75 13.32 -8.09
C ALA A 23 1.81 12.25 -7.77
N CYS A 24 1.42 11.16 -7.08
CA CYS A 24 2.28 9.99 -6.89
C CYS A 24 2.65 9.32 -8.22
N GLU A 25 1.67 9.07 -9.08
CA GLU A 25 1.87 8.39 -10.36
C GLU A 25 2.80 9.18 -11.30
N LEU A 26 2.61 10.49 -11.37
CA LEU A 26 3.47 11.39 -12.15
C LEU A 26 4.88 11.54 -11.56
N GLY A 27 5.10 11.15 -10.31
CA GLY A 27 6.41 11.27 -9.66
C GLY A 27 6.72 12.66 -9.12
N VAL A 28 5.69 13.47 -8.82
CA VAL A 28 5.86 14.84 -8.30
C VAL A 28 6.64 14.84 -7.00
N PHE A 29 6.25 13.99 -6.05
CA PHE A 29 6.89 13.93 -4.72
C PHE A 29 8.32 13.41 -4.79
N ASP A 30 8.59 12.45 -5.67
CA ASP A 30 9.94 11.92 -5.89
C ASP A 30 10.87 12.99 -6.48
N LEU A 31 10.42 13.70 -7.52
CA LEU A 31 11.20 14.78 -8.15
C LEU A 31 11.55 15.88 -7.15
N LEU A 32 10.58 16.31 -6.33
CA LEU A 32 10.80 17.33 -5.30
C LEU A 32 11.74 16.87 -4.18
N GLN A 33 11.78 15.56 -3.90
CA GLN A 33 12.73 15.00 -2.94
C GLN A 33 14.15 14.99 -3.52
N GLU A 34 14.28 14.59 -4.78
CA GLU A 34 15.56 14.45 -5.48
C GLU A 34 16.20 15.81 -5.80
N SER A 35 15.41 16.87 -6.00
CA SER A 35 15.93 18.19 -6.32
C SER A 35 16.58 18.90 -5.14
N GLU A 36 16.25 18.52 -3.89
CA GLU A 36 16.63 19.20 -2.62
C GLU A 36 16.26 20.70 -2.53
N GLU A 37 15.83 21.31 -3.63
CA GLU A 37 15.39 22.69 -3.78
C GLU A 37 13.90 22.77 -4.16
N LYS A 38 13.28 23.92 -3.89
CA LYS A 38 11.90 24.20 -4.29
C LYS A 38 11.81 24.43 -5.79
N LEU A 39 10.86 23.79 -6.46
CA LEU A 39 10.73 23.86 -7.92
C LEU A 39 9.50 24.64 -8.35
N SER A 40 9.60 25.38 -9.47
CA SER A 40 8.42 26.00 -10.09
C SER A 40 7.55 24.97 -10.80
N SER A 41 6.26 25.27 -10.98
CA SER A 41 5.33 24.44 -11.77
C SER A 41 5.86 24.14 -13.17
N LYS A 42 6.52 25.13 -13.80
CA LYS A 42 7.16 24.98 -15.11
C LYS A 42 8.29 23.97 -15.10
N ALA A 43 9.21 24.04 -14.13
CA ALA A 43 10.30 23.08 -14.02
C ALA A 43 9.79 21.65 -13.79
N ILE A 44 8.80 21.49 -12.90
CA ILE A 44 8.16 20.19 -12.63
C ILE A 44 7.47 19.65 -13.89
N ALA A 45 6.71 20.50 -14.60
CA ALA A 45 5.98 20.10 -15.80
C ALA A 45 6.93 19.66 -16.93
N GLU A 46 8.02 20.41 -17.14
CA GLU A 46 9.06 20.09 -18.13
C GLU A 46 9.77 18.77 -17.80
N HIS A 47 10.13 18.55 -16.52
CA HIS A 47 10.83 17.34 -16.09
C HIS A 47 9.95 16.09 -16.19
N LEU A 48 8.67 16.20 -15.82
CA LEU A 48 7.72 15.08 -15.82
C LEU A 48 6.96 14.90 -17.14
N GLY A 49 7.24 15.72 -18.15
CA GLY A 49 6.63 15.61 -19.48
C GLY A 49 5.12 15.86 -19.49
N SER A 50 4.65 16.82 -18.69
CA SER A 50 3.22 17.14 -18.51
C SER A 50 2.90 18.56 -19.01
N SER A 51 1.61 18.89 -19.15
CA SER A 51 1.21 20.26 -19.51
C SER A 51 1.42 21.20 -18.32
N LEU A 52 1.94 22.40 -18.58
CA LEU A 52 2.12 23.43 -17.55
C LEU A 52 0.82 23.70 -16.80
N HIS A 53 -0.27 23.94 -17.53
CA HIS A 53 -1.57 24.25 -16.95
C HIS A 53 -2.13 23.12 -16.06
N GLY A 54 -2.00 21.86 -16.50
CA GLY A 54 -2.45 20.71 -15.71
C GLY A 54 -1.61 20.52 -14.46
N MET A 55 -0.30 20.71 -14.56
CA MET A 55 0.62 20.62 -13.42
C MET A 55 0.36 21.75 -12.41
N GLU A 56 0.12 22.98 -12.84
CA GLU A 56 -0.26 24.09 -11.95
C GLU A 56 -1.50 23.75 -11.12
N ILE A 57 -2.57 23.30 -11.77
CA ILE A 57 -3.81 22.90 -11.07
C ILE A 57 -3.54 21.75 -10.08
N LEU A 58 -2.74 20.76 -10.48
CA LEU A 58 -2.43 19.61 -9.63
C LEU A 58 -1.62 20.02 -8.40
N LEU A 59 -0.61 20.86 -8.57
CA LEU A 59 0.24 21.35 -7.49
C LEU A 59 -0.55 22.24 -6.53
N ASP A 60 -1.38 23.15 -7.04
CA ASP A 60 -2.27 23.99 -6.23
C ASP A 60 -3.26 23.13 -5.42
N ALA A 61 -3.82 22.09 -6.03
CA ALA A 61 -4.67 21.13 -5.33
C ALA A 61 -3.89 20.38 -4.24
N CYS A 62 -2.66 19.95 -4.50
CA CYS A 62 -1.80 19.31 -3.51
C CYS A 62 -1.45 20.25 -2.35
N VAL A 63 -1.25 21.54 -2.60
CA VAL A 63 -1.09 22.57 -1.55
C VAL A 63 -2.36 22.69 -0.72
N GLY A 64 -3.54 22.75 -1.37
CA GLY A 64 -4.84 22.77 -0.68
C GLY A 64 -5.08 21.54 0.20
N LEU A 65 -4.56 20.38 -0.21
CA LEU A 65 -4.58 19.12 0.54
C LEU A 65 -3.48 19.01 1.60
N LYS A 66 -2.59 20.01 1.70
CA LYS A 66 -1.42 20.01 2.59
C LYS A 66 -0.48 18.84 2.33
N LEU A 67 -0.38 18.42 1.06
CA LEU A 67 0.63 17.47 0.59
C LEU A 67 1.89 18.21 0.15
N LEU A 68 1.76 19.43 -0.38
CA LEU A 68 2.87 20.30 -0.75
C LEU A 68 2.79 21.63 0.00
N GLU A 69 3.95 22.27 0.14
CA GLU A 69 4.06 23.67 0.52
C GLU A 69 4.40 24.50 -0.72
N VAL A 70 4.02 25.78 -0.70
CA VAL A 70 4.35 26.74 -1.76
C VAL A 70 4.93 28.01 -1.16
N GLU A 71 6.05 28.46 -1.71
CA GLU A 71 6.63 29.77 -1.44
C GLU A 71 6.40 30.68 -2.64
N VAL A 72 5.81 31.85 -2.40
CA VAL A 72 5.53 32.84 -3.43
C VAL A 72 6.50 34.00 -3.29
N SER A 73 7.31 34.21 -4.33
CA SER A 73 8.26 35.30 -4.44
C SER A 73 7.96 36.18 -5.65
N LYS A 74 8.83 37.16 -5.94
CA LYS A 74 8.75 37.95 -7.18
C LYS A 74 9.05 37.12 -8.43
N GLU A 75 9.80 36.03 -8.27
CA GLU A 75 10.19 35.15 -9.36
C GLU A 75 9.10 34.10 -9.69
N GLY A 76 8.14 33.87 -8.80
CA GLY A 76 7.01 32.97 -9.03
C GLY A 76 6.62 32.16 -7.79
N ALA A 77 5.88 31.08 -8.01
CA ALA A 77 5.52 30.09 -7.00
C ALA A 77 6.44 28.88 -7.08
N PHE A 78 7.02 28.48 -5.94
CA PHE A 78 7.94 27.37 -5.81
C PHE A 78 7.43 26.36 -4.81
N TYR A 79 7.36 25.09 -5.21
CA TYR A 79 6.73 24.01 -4.46
C TYR A 79 7.80 23.10 -3.82
N CYS A 80 7.48 22.55 -2.66
CA CYS A 80 8.27 21.49 -2.02
C CYS A 80 7.38 20.51 -1.25
N ASN A 81 7.95 19.35 -0.92
CA ASN A 81 7.28 18.36 -0.09
C ASN A 81 6.97 18.91 1.31
N THR A 82 5.86 18.44 1.87
CA THR A 82 5.60 18.51 3.32
C THR A 82 6.25 17.30 4.00
N GLU A 83 6.34 17.32 5.34
CA GLU A 83 6.76 16.14 6.10
C GLU A 83 5.91 14.89 5.79
N ILE A 84 4.60 15.07 5.54
CA ILE A 84 3.69 13.98 5.19
C ILE A 84 4.04 13.40 3.82
N SER A 85 4.23 14.23 2.80
CA SER A 85 4.54 13.73 1.46
C SER A 85 5.95 13.15 1.37
N GLU A 86 6.93 13.76 2.04
CA GLU A 86 8.29 13.22 2.15
C GLU A 86 8.28 11.85 2.82
N GLN A 87 7.59 11.72 3.96
CA GLN A 87 7.61 10.47 4.74
C GLN A 87 6.79 9.35 4.09
N PHE A 88 5.67 9.65 3.42
CA PHE A 88 4.72 8.62 2.99
C PHE A 88 4.50 8.53 1.48
N LEU A 89 4.84 9.54 0.68
CA LEU A 89 4.49 9.57 -0.75
C LEU A 89 5.71 9.51 -1.68
N THR A 90 6.92 9.69 -1.17
CA THR A 90 8.17 9.42 -1.90
C THR A 90 8.48 7.91 -1.91
N LYS A 91 9.06 7.38 -3.00
CA LYS A 91 9.43 5.97 -3.12
C LYS A 91 10.66 5.59 -2.29
N SER A 92 11.56 6.54 -2.06
CA SER A 92 12.80 6.33 -1.31
C SER A 92 12.58 6.20 0.19
N SER A 93 11.46 6.72 0.72
CA SER A 93 11.14 6.61 2.14
C SER A 93 10.92 5.15 2.57
N PRO A 94 11.51 4.71 3.70
CA PRO A 94 11.21 3.40 4.29
C PRO A 94 9.74 3.21 4.70
N LYS A 95 8.99 4.31 4.86
CA LYS A 95 7.56 4.30 5.21
C LYS A 95 6.64 4.57 4.00
N SER A 96 7.21 4.53 2.80
CA SER A 96 6.49 4.85 1.57
C SER A 96 5.19 4.04 1.41
N GLN A 97 4.12 4.77 1.10
CA GLN A 97 2.81 4.25 0.73
C GLN A 97 2.57 4.36 -0.78
N TYR A 98 3.60 4.68 -1.58
CA TYR A 98 3.49 4.80 -3.04
C TYR A 98 2.79 3.58 -3.66
N HIS A 99 3.22 2.37 -3.32
CA HIS A 99 2.62 1.15 -3.86
C HIS A 99 1.18 0.93 -3.40
N THR A 100 0.83 1.36 -2.19
CA THR A 100 -0.55 1.36 -1.71
C THR A 100 -1.39 2.35 -2.54
N CYS A 101 -0.90 3.57 -2.78
CA CYS A 101 -1.57 4.53 -3.66
C CYS A 101 -1.82 3.96 -5.06
N MET A 102 -0.80 3.35 -5.68
CA MET A 102 -0.94 2.74 -7.01
C MET A 102 -1.95 1.60 -7.03
N TYR A 103 -1.94 0.72 -6.02
CA TYR A 103 -2.91 -0.36 -5.91
C TYR A 103 -4.34 0.16 -5.72
N TYR A 104 -4.52 1.20 -4.90
CA TYR A 104 -5.83 1.80 -4.70
C TYR A 104 -6.36 2.48 -5.96
N SER A 105 -5.53 3.28 -6.63
CA SER A 105 -5.89 3.98 -7.86
C SER A 105 -6.20 3.02 -9.02
N LYS A 106 -5.35 2.02 -9.26
CA LYS A 106 -5.46 1.15 -10.44
C LYS A 106 -6.34 -0.08 -10.24
N THR A 107 -6.63 -0.46 -9.00
CA THR A 107 -7.40 -1.67 -8.72
C THR A 107 -8.64 -1.40 -7.89
N ILE A 108 -8.48 -0.84 -6.69
CA ILE A 108 -9.60 -0.68 -5.76
C ILE A 108 -10.62 0.30 -6.31
N TYR A 109 -10.19 1.46 -6.81
CA TYR A 109 -11.07 2.47 -7.35
C TYR A 109 -12.02 1.93 -8.44
N LEU A 110 -11.52 1.11 -9.37
CA LEU A 110 -12.34 0.50 -10.42
C LEU A 110 -13.43 -0.44 -9.85
N CYS A 111 -13.13 -1.18 -8.79
CA CYS A 111 -14.14 -1.99 -8.10
C CYS A 111 -15.20 -1.13 -7.39
N TRP A 112 -14.80 0.01 -6.81
CA TRP A 112 -15.71 0.91 -6.10
C TRP A 112 -16.75 1.58 -7.00
N GLN A 113 -16.48 1.71 -8.31
CA GLN A 113 -17.47 2.18 -9.28
C GLN A 113 -18.75 1.32 -9.30
N TYR A 114 -18.65 0.06 -8.90
CA TYR A 114 -19.75 -0.91 -8.87
C TYR A 114 -20.25 -1.21 -7.44
N LEU A 115 -20.04 -0.30 -6.49
CA LEU A 115 -20.45 -0.50 -5.09
C LEU A 115 -21.96 -0.76 -4.97
N THR A 116 -22.79 -0.10 -5.78
CA THR A 116 -24.25 -0.30 -5.75
C THR A 116 -24.62 -1.74 -6.10
N GLU A 117 -23.99 -2.30 -7.14
CA GLU A 117 -24.14 -3.68 -7.57
C GLU A 117 -23.60 -4.64 -6.52
N ALA A 118 -22.46 -4.32 -5.90
CA ALA A 118 -21.90 -5.09 -4.80
C ALA A 118 -22.90 -5.24 -3.64
N VAL A 119 -23.57 -4.15 -3.26
CA VAL A 119 -24.60 -4.15 -2.21
C VAL A 119 -25.83 -4.95 -2.63
N ARG A 120 -26.29 -4.80 -3.88
CA ARG A 120 -27.48 -5.51 -4.39
C ARG A 120 -27.26 -7.02 -4.52
N GLU A 121 -26.07 -7.43 -4.94
CA GLU A 121 -25.77 -8.81 -5.32
C GLU A 121 -25.04 -9.60 -4.23
N GLY A 122 -24.49 -8.92 -3.23
CA GLY A 122 -23.72 -9.54 -2.15
C GLY A 122 -22.42 -10.20 -2.64
N LYS A 123 -21.84 -9.70 -3.75
CA LYS A 123 -20.66 -10.29 -4.41
C LYS A 123 -19.62 -9.23 -4.75
N ASN A 124 -18.36 -9.65 -4.82
CA ASN A 124 -17.27 -8.81 -5.30
C ASN A 124 -17.48 -8.45 -6.79
N GLN A 125 -16.95 -7.30 -7.21
CA GLN A 125 -17.20 -6.74 -8.54
C GLN A 125 -15.97 -6.77 -9.45
N TYR A 126 -15.00 -7.65 -9.16
CA TYR A 126 -13.81 -7.81 -10.01
C TYR A 126 -14.16 -8.18 -11.45
N GLU A 127 -15.20 -8.98 -11.65
CA GLU A 127 -15.66 -9.35 -12.98
C GLU A 127 -16.16 -8.14 -13.77
N ARG A 128 -16.92 -7.24 -13.15
CA ARG A 128 -17.39 -6.02 -13.81
C ARG A 128 -16.24 -5.05 -14.07
N ALA A 129 -15.35 -4.89 -13.09
CA ALA A 129 -14.24 -3.95 -13.17
C ALA A 129 -13.16 -4.38 -14.18
N PHE A 130 -12.96 -5.68 -14.37
CA PHE A 130 -11.82 -6.20 -15.16
C PHE A 130 -12.18 -7.24 -16.22
N GLY A 131 -13.45 -7.62 -16.36
CA GLY A 131 -13.89 -8.64 -17.33
C GLY A 131 -13.45 -10.07 -16.99
N ILE A 132 -13.03 -10.32 -15.75
CA ILE A 132 -12.50 -11.62 -15.31
C ILE A 132 -13.49 -12.22 -14.33
N SER A 133 -14.11 -13.35 -14.66
CA SER A 133 -14.96 -14.12 -13.74
C SER A 133 -14.09 -15.11 -12.96
N PRO A 134 -13.62 -14.78 -11.75
CA PRO A 134 -12.69 -15.65 -11.05
C PRO A 134 -13.47 -16.65 -10.20
N LYS A 135 -13.07 -17.92 -10.18
CA LYS A 135 -13.70 -18.91 -9.27
C LYS A 135 -13.37 -18.59 -7.81
N ALA A 136 -12.24 -17.90 -7.58
CA ALA A 136 -11.81 -17.39 -6.27
C ALA A 136 -11.16 -16.00 -6.40
N VAL A 137 -11.35 -15.12 -5.41
CA VAL A 137 -10.83 -13.73 -5.40
C VAL A 137 -9.34 -13.65 -5.74
N PHE A 138 -8.53 -14.57 -5.20
CA PHE A 138 -7.09 -14.62 -5.46
C PHE A 138 -6.70 -15.00 -6.89
N GLU A 139 -7.58 -15.64 -7.68
CA GLU A 139 -7.31 -15.89 -9.10
C GLU A 139 -7.34 -14.58 -9.89
N ALA A 140 -8.27 -13.67 -9.60
CA ALA A 140 -8.31 -12.35 -10.22
C ALA A 140 -7.13 -11.47 -9.79
N LEU A 141 -6.78 -11.50 -8.50
CA LEU A 141 -5.64 -10.72 -7.97
C LEU A 141 -4.30 -11.18 -8.55
N TYR A 142 -4.17 -12.46 -8.86
CA TYR A 142 -2.93 -13.08 -9.33
C TYR A 142 -2.98 -13.47 -10.81
N ARG A 143 -3.75 -12.72 -11.61
CA ARG A 143 -3.98 -12.97 -13.04
C ARG A 143 -2.72 -12.81 -13.91
N SER A 144 -1.75 -12.04 -13.46
CA SER A 144 -0.44 -11.86 -14.08
C SER A 144 0.64 -11.64 -13.00
N GLU A 145 1.92 -11.80 -13.37
CA GLU A 145 3.05 -11.50 -12.46
C GLU A 145 3.03 -10.04 -12.03
N GLU A 146 2.75 -9.12 -12.96
CA GLU A 146 2.65 -7.69 -12.69
C GLU A 146 1.56 -7.35 -11.65
N GLU A 147 0.36 -7.92 -11.79
CA GLU A 147 -0.76 -7.64 -10.89
C GLU A 147 -0.56 -8.28 -9.52
N MET A 148 0.05 -9.47 -9.48
CA MET A 148 0.49 -10.09 -8.24
C MET A 148 1.52 -9.22 -7.52
N LEU A 149 2.52 -8.72 -8.25
CA LEU A 149 3.53 -7.83 -7.67
C LEU A 149 2.91 -6.55 -7.13
N LYS A 150 2.04 -5.88 -7.92
CA LYS A 150 1.32 -4.69 -7.46
C LYS A 150 0.54 -4.96 -6.18
N PHE A 151 -0.20 -6.06 -6.12
CA PHE A 151 -0.95 -6.46 -4.93
C PHE A 151 -0.02 -6.70 -3.73
N MET A 152 1.05 -7.47 -3.93
CA MET A 152 2.00 -7.80 -2.86
C MET A 152 2.72 -6.55 -2.34
N TYR A 153 3.19 -5.66 -3.21
CA TYR A 153 3.79 -4.38 -2.81
C TYR A 153 2.79 -3.49 -2.07
N GLY A 154 1.56 -3.37 -2.57
CA GLY A 154 0.52 -2.55 -1.97
C GLY A 154 0.14 -2.99 -0.56
N LEU A 155 0.01 -4.30 -0.32
CA LEU A 155 -0.24 -4.85 1.01
C LEU A 155 1.00 -4.83 1.91
N ASN A 156 2.19 -4.98 1.34
CA ASN A 156 3.44 -4.95 2.11
C ASN A 156 3.70 -3.55 2.69
N ALA A 157 3.45 -2.51 1.91
CA ALA A 157 3.71 -1.11 2.27
C ALA A 157 2.97 -0.66 3.54
N ILE A 158 1.74 -1.12 3.77
CA ILE A 158 0.94 -0.77 4.96
C ILE A 158 1.67 -1.15 6.26
N TRP A 159 2.40 -2.27 6.26
CA TRP A 159 3.11 -2.75 7.44
C TRP A 159 4.31 -1.89 7.82
N SER A 160 4.82 -1.03 6.93
CA SER A 160 5.85 -0.05 7.30
C SER A 160 5.34 1.02 8.27
N LEU A 161 4.02 1.22 8.34
CA LEU A 161 3.40 2.23 9.22
C LEU A 161 3.16 1.70 10.64
N CYS A 162 2.63 0.48 10.74
CA CYS A 162 2.11 -0.05 12.01
C CYS A 162 2.61 -1.46 12.34
N GLY A 163 3.43 -2.08 11.47
CA GLY A 163 3.84 -3.48 11.63
C GLY A 163 4.57 -3.72 12.96
N ARG A 164 5.46 -2.81 13.34
CA ARG A 164 6.15 -2.85 14.62
C ARG A 164 5.18 -2.79 15.80
N ASP A 165 4.23 -1.87 15.78
CA ASP A 165 3.24 -1.69 16.86
C ASP A 165 2.31 -2.90 16.98
N VAL A 166 1.88 -3.46 15.84
CA VAL A 166 1.05 -4.68 15.79
C VAL A 166 1.80 -5.87 16.40
N ILE A 167 3.08 -6.05 16.06
CA ILE A 167 3.90 -7.14 16.60
C ILE A 167 4.24 -6.92 18.08
N ALA A 168 4.42 -5.68 18.52
CA ALA A 168 4.70 -5.32 19.91
C ALA A 168 3.46 -5.27 20.80
N ALA A 169 2.25 -5.34 20.23
CA ALA A 169 1.00 -5.33 20.98
C ALA A 169 0.87 -6.54 21.93
N PHE A 170 1.59 -7.62 21.66
CA PHE A 170 1.70 -8.81 22.51
C PHE A 170 3.17 -9.18 22.70
N ASP A 171 3.53 -9.67 23.89
CA ASP A 171 4.87 -10.22 24.14
C ASP A 171 5.01 -11.59 23.47
N LEU A 172 5.76 -11.63 22.36
CA LEU A 172 6.05 -12.86 21.62
C LEU A 172 7.38 -13.50 22.02
N SER A 173 8.11 -12.95 22.99
CA SER A 173 9.41 -13.48 23.43
C SER A 173 9.39 -14.95 23.91
N PRO A 174 8.27 -15.51 24.46
CA PRO A 174 8.23 -16.93 24.83
C PRO A 174 8.24 -17.90 23.63
N PHE A 175 8.00 -17.40 22.41
CA PHE A 175 7.87 -18.20 21.20
C PHE A 175 9.12 -18.11 20.33
N THR A 176 9.90 -19.19 20.29
CA THR A 176 11.10 -19.28 19.44
C THR A 176 10.75 -19.56 17.97
N MET A 177 9.52 -19.97 17.69
CA MET A 177 9.03 -20.24 16.34
C MET A 177 7.68 -19.54 16.11
N ILE A 178 7.59 -18.80 15.02
CA ILE A 178 6.41 -18.04 14.64
C ILE A 178 6.01 -18.44 13.22
N CYS A 179 4.73 -18.70 12.99
CA CYS A 179 4.18 -19.07 11.69
C CYS A 179 3.30 -17.93 11.18
N ASP A 180 3.69 -17.27 10.08
CA ASP A 180 2.90 -16.23 9.42
C ASP A 180 2.06 -16.86 8.31
N LEU A 181 0.78 -17.10 8.61
CA LEU A 181 -0.17 -17.77 7.71
C LEU A 181 -0.79 -16.76 6.75
N GLY A 182 -0.54 -16.92 5.45
CA GLY A 182 -0.84 -15.88 4.46
C GLY A 182 0.10 -14.69 4.59
N GLY A 183 1.37 -14.94 4.93
CA GLY A 183 2.33 -13.88 5.25
C GLY A 183 2.73 -13.00 4.07
N GLY A 184 2.39 -13.40 2.83
CA GLY A 184 2.61 -12.64 1.61
C GLY A 184 4.08 -12.30 1.37
N ALA A 185 4.35 -11.02 1.15
CA ALA A 185 5.70 -10.48 0.95
C ALA A 185 6.58 -10.51 2.22
N GLY A 186 6.01 -10.78 3.39
CA GLY A 186 6.78 -11.02 4.62
C GLY A 186 7.13 -9.78 5.45
N ALA A 187 6.57 -8.59 5.22
CA ALA A 187 6.86 -7.42 6.06
C ALA A 187 6.73 -7.68 7.58
N LEU A 188 5.62 -8.28 8.04
CA LEU A 188 5.49 -8.60 9.48
C LEU A 188 6.52 -9.63 9.95
N ALA A 189 6.89 -10.60 9.11
CA ALA A 189 7.96 -11.53 9.46
C ALA A 189 9.29 -10.79 9.68
N GLN A 190 9.57 -9.77 8.85
CA GLN A 190 10.75 -8.92 8.99
C GLN A 190 10.72 -8.07 10.28
N GLU A 191 9.56 -7.47 10.61
CA GLU A 191 9.38 -6.76 11.89
C GLU A 191 9.53 -7.69 13.08
N CYS A 192 9.01 -8.91 12.98
CA CYS A 192 9.04 -9.89 14.06
C CYS A 192 10.46 -10.36 14.37
N VAL A 193 11.26 -10.71 13.36
CA VAL A 193 12.67 -11.08 13.58
C VAL A 193 13.52 -9.91 14.05
N SER A 194 13.12 -8.66 13.75
CA SER A 194 13.77 -7.44 14.22
C SER A 194 13.50 -7.18 15.70
N LEU A 195 12.23 -7.31 16.12
CA LEU A 195 11.79 -7.11 17.51
C LEU A 195 12.18 -8.27 18.45
N TYR A 196 12.19 -9.50 17.94
CA TYR A 196 12.47 -10.71 18.71
C TYR A 196 13.68 -11.44 18.10
N PRO A 197 14.92 -11.14 18.54
CA PRO A 197 16.13 -11.68 17.94
C PRO A 197 16.25 -13.22 18.02
N ASP A 198 15.66 -13.83 19.05
CA ASP A 198 15.71 -15.27 19.29
C ASP A 198 14.65 -16.07 18.53
N CYS A 199 13.72 -15.39 17.84
CA CYS A 199 12.67 -16.06 17.08
C CYS A 199 13.11 -16.39 15.64
N THR A 200 12.49 -17.44 15.12
CA THR A 200 12.46 -17.77 13.69
C THR A 200 11.03 -17.64 13.19
N VAL A 201 10.84 -17.11 11.99
CA VAL A 201 9.52 -16.95 11.37
C VAL A 201 9.44 -17.82 10.11
N THR A 202 8.38 -18.60 9.98
CA THR A 202 8.07 -19.34 8.75
C THR A 202 6.83 -18.74 8.10
N ILE A 203 6.99 -18.23 6.88
CA ILE A 203 5.90 -17.70 6.06
C ILE A 203 5.25 -18.86 5.30
N PHE A 204 3.94 -19.01 5.46
CA PHE A 204 3.12 -19.96 4.72
C PHE A 204 2.25 -19.20 3.72
N ASP A 205 2.34 -19.53 2.45
CA ASP A 205 1.51 -18.94 1.40
C ASP A 205 1.43 -19.84 0.17
N LEU A 206 0.66 -19.45 -0.85
CA LEU A 206 0.57 -20.17 -2.11
C LEU A 206 1.96 -20.25 -2.78
N PRO A 207 2.30 -21.34 -3.50
CA PRO A 207 3.59 -21.52 -4.15
C PRO A 207 4.07 -20.29 -4.94
N LYS A 208 3.18 -19.73 -5.77
CA LYS A 208 3.47 -18.55 -6.58
C LYS A 208 3.77 -17.28 -5.76
N VAL A 209 3.10 -17.11 -4.61
CA VAL A 209 3.34 -15.97 -3.71
C VAL A 209 4.70 -16.11 -3.04
N ILE A 210 5.04 -17.31 -2.56
CA ILE A 210 6.33 -17.61 -1.95
C ILE A 210 7.49 -17.38 -2.92
N GLN A 211 7.36 -17.83 -4.17
CA GLN A 211 8.38 -17.61 -5.21
C GLN A 211 8.61 -16.12 -5.46
N THR A 212 7.53 -15.35 -5.58
CA THR A 212 7.59 -13.88 -5.74
C THR A 212 8.19 -13.20 -4.51
N ALA A 213 7.82 -13.62 -3.30
CA ALA A 213 8.34 -13.08 -2.04
C ALA A 213 9.87 -13.24 -1.93
N LYS A 214 10.39 -14.44 -2.25
CA LYS A 214 11.83 -14.73 -2.28
C LYS A 214 12.59 -13.91 -3.32
N LYS A 215 11.98 -13.66 -4.49
CA LYS A 215 12.61 -12.95 -5.60
C LYS A 215 12.68 -11.44 -5.38
N HIS A 216 11.69 -10.85 -4.69
CA HIS A 216 11.51 -9.39 -4.68
C HIS A 216 11.52 -8.72 -3.30
N PHE A 217 11.27 -9.44 -2.19
CA PHE A 217 10.95 -8.78 -0.91
C PHE A 217 11.84 -9.17 0.26
N VAL A 218 12.24 -10.43 0.37
CA VAL A 218 13.03 -10.91 1.50
C VAL A 218 14.44 -11.25 0.99
N PRO A 219 15.47 -10.51 1.42
CA PRO A 219 16.85 -10.83 1.08
C PRO A 219 17.24 -12.22 1.58
N LEU A 220 18.00 -12.97 0.78
CA LEU A 220 18.47 -14.33 1.09
C LEU A 220 19.29 -14.41 2.40
N GLU A 221 19.82 -13.28 2.86
CA GLU A 221 20.67 -13.15 4.05
C GLU A 221 19.87 -13.16 5.36
N LYS A 222 18.53 -13.01 5.33
CA LYS A 222 17.68 -13.13 6.52
C LYS A 222 17.44 -14.60 6.87
N HIS A 223 18.48 -15.28 7.35
CA HIS A 223 18.47 -16.71 7.71
C HIS A 223 17.43 -17.15 8.76
N ARG A 224 16.73 -16.20 9.41
CA ARG A 224 15.67 -16.46 10.40
C ARG A 224 14.26 -16.42 9.81
N ILE A 225 14.12 -16.13 8.52
CA ILE A 225 12.83 -16.16 7.79
C ILE A 225 12.84 -17.35 6.83
N ASN A 226 11.99 -18.32 7.10
CA ASN A 226 11.77 -19.49 6.28
C ASN A 226 10.50 -19.34 5.46
N PHE A 227 10.39 -20.10 4.38
CA PHE A 227 9.24 -20.12 3.50
C PHE A 227 8.73 -21.53 3.32
N TYR A 228 7.41 -21.69 3.38
CA TYR A 228 6.73 -22.94 3.13
C TYR A 228 5.58 -22.73 2.16
N GLU A 229 5.54 -23.55 1.10
CA GLU A 229 4.49 -23.49 0.09
C GLU A 229 3.28 -24.32 0.55
N GLY A 230 2.12 -23.68 0.66
CA GLY A 230 0.87 -24.31 1.09
C GLY A 230 0.49 -24.04 2.54
N TRP A 231 -0.38 -24.89 3.08
CA TRP A 231 -0.98 -24.69 4.40
C TRP A 231 -0.11 -25.25 5.53
N CYS A 232 -0.13 -24.56 6.68
CA CYS A 232 0.50 -25.09 7.88
C CYS A 232 -0.29 -26.30 8.39
N SER A 233 0.36 -27.44 8.55
CA SER A 233 -0.22 -28.66 9.13
C SER A 233 0.11 -28.84 10.63
N TYR A 234 0.87 -27.91 11.23
CA TYR A 234 1.53 -28.09 12.54
C TYR A 234 0.85 -27.37 13.70
N PHE A 235 -0.47 -27.49 13.87
CA PHE A 235 -1.23 -26.77 14.91
C PHE A 235 -1.05 -27.30 16.35
N GLY A 236 -0.15 -28.27 16.60
CA GLY A 236 -0.06 -28.98 17.89
C GLY A 236 1.28 -28.91 18.63
N GLU A 237 2.28 -28.21 18.13
CA GLU A 237 3.61 -28.16 18.75
C GLU A 237 3.74 -27.06 19.81
N ARG A 238 4.41 -27.37 20.94
CA ARG A 238 4.66 -26.40 22.02
C ARG A 238 5.62 -25.29 21.56
N ARG A 239 5.42 -24.06 22.07
CA ARG A 239 6.21 -22.84 21.79
C ARG A 239 6.12 -22.28 20.35
N LYS A 240 4.97 -22.44 19.71
CA LYS A 240 4.65 -21.77 18.44
C LYS A 240 3.63 -20.66 18.63
N ALA A 241 3.82 -19.54 17.93
CA ALA A 241 2.78 -18.53 17.72
C ALA A 241 2.34 -18.52 16.25
N PHE A 242 1.06 -18.30 15.99
CA PHE A 242 0.50 -18.20 14.65
C PHE A 242 0.01 -16.77 14.41
N LEU A 243 0.55 -16.12 13.39
CA LEU A 243 0.10 -14.81 12.92
C LEU A 243 -0.83 -15.02 11.73
N MET A 244 -2.01 -14.39 11.78
CA MET A 244 -3.03 -14.46 10.73
C MET A 244 -3.55 -13.04 10.46
N LYS A 245 -2.98 -12.37 9.45
CA LYS A 245 -3.26 -10.95 9.14
C LYS A 245 -4.03 -10.82 7.83
N TYR A 246 -5.18 -10.12 7.83
CA TYR A 246 -6.10 -10.01 6.68
C TYR A 246 -6.52 -11.33 6.02
N PHE A 247 -6.15 -12.46 6.63
CA PHE A 247 -6.34 -13.80 6.12
C PHE A 247 -7.77 -14.29 6.41
N LEU A 248 -8.23 -14.12 7.65
CA LEU A 248 -9.56 -14.52 8.08
C LEU A 248 -10.67 -13.75 7.35
N SER A 249 -10.50 -12.44 7.13
CA SER A 249 -11.46 -11.63 6.36
C SER A 249 -11.60 -12.07 4.91
N SER A 250 -10.61 -12.78 4.35
CA SER A 250 -10.68 -13.34 2.98
C SER A 250 -11.26 -14.76 2.92
N LEU A 251 -11.23 -15.50 4.03
CA LEU A 251 -11.69 -16.88 4.12
C LEU A 251 -13.14 -17.01 4.56
N PHE A 252 -13.61 -16.09 5.41
CA PHE A 252 -15.01 -16.05 5.80
C PHE A 252 -15.82 -15.33 4.73
N LYS A 253 -16.51 -16.09 3.89
CA LYS A 253 -17.71 -15.59 3.23
C LYS A 253 -18.69 -15.24 4.36
N VAL A 254 -18.98 -13.95 4.56
CA VAL A 254 -20.12 -13.56 5.39
C VAL A 254 -21.34 -14.27 4.77
N PRO A 255 -22.07 -15.09 5.54
CA PRO A 255 -23.14 -15.95 5.02
C PRO A 255 -24.26 -15.18 4.33
#